data_AF-A0A2N3AWK3-F1
#
_entry.id   AF-A0A2N3AWK3-F1
#
_cell.length_a   1.000
_cell.length_b   1.000
_cell.length_c   1.000
_cell.angle_alpha   90.00
_cell.angle_beta   90.00
_cell.angle_gamma   90.00
#
_symmetry.space_group_name_H-M   'P 1'
#
loop_
_entity.id
_entity.type
_entity.pdbx_description
1 polymer ?
#
loop_
_entity_poly.entity_id
_entity_poly.type
_entity_poly.pdbx_seq_one_letter_code
_entity_poly.pdbx_strand_id
1 'polypeptide(L)'
;RRAVREMIEAFGAFVEVHVATSIEECERRDRKGLYKLAREGKIKEFTGISDPYEAPTKAELVVDTENVDVDHCAHQVVLKLESMGLIGH
;
A
#
# COMPACT_ATOMS: atom_id res chain seq x y z
N ARG A 1 -10.97 -4.62 -3.89
CA ARG A 1 -9.85 -4.35 -4.82
C ARG A 1 -10.18 -4.77 -6.25
N ARG A 2 -10.44 -6.07 -6.52
CA ARG A 2 -10.87 -6.53 -7.86
C ARG A 2 -12.06 -5.75 -8.46
N ALA A 3 -13.14 -5.57 -7.69
CA ALA A 3 -14.29 -4.78 -8.18
C ALA A 3 -13.97 -3.31 -8.47
N VAL A 4 -13.02 -2.71 -7.74
CA VAL A 4 -12.56 -1.33 -7.98
C VAL A 4 -11.73 -1.28 -9.25
N ARG A 5 -10.82 -2.25 -9.44
CA ARG A 5 -10.06 -2.41 -10.68
C ARG A 5 -10.99 -2.51 -11.90
N GLU A 6 -11.94 -3.45 -11.87
CA GLU A 6 -12.90 -3.66 -12.96
C GLU A 6 -13.74 -2.40 -13.25
N MET A 7 -14.11 -1.64 -12.21
CA MET A 7 -14.84 -0.37 -12.36
C MET A 7 -13.99 0.72 -13.03
N ILE A 8 -12.72 0.85 -12.65
CA ILE A 8 -11.83 1.91 -13.17
C ILE A 8 -11.33 1.57 -14.57
N GLU A 9 -11.05 0.29 -14.85
CA GLU A 9 -10.61 -0.18 -16.18
C GLU A 9 -11.63 0.10 -17.29
N ALA A 10 -12.90 0.34 -16.94
CA ALA A 10 -13.91 0.81 -17.89
C ALA A 10 -13.70 2.26 -18.37
N PHE A 11 -12.93 3.07 -17.64
CA PHE A 11 -12.72 4.49 -17.90
C PHE A 11 -11.25 4.88 -18.14
N GLY A 12 -10.29 4.03 -17.77
CA GLY A 12 -8.88 4.31 -17.93
C GLY A 12 -7.97 3.25 -17.32
N ALA A 13 -6.70 3.58 -17.14
CA ALA A 13 -5.75 2.67 -16.52
C ALA A 13 -5.95 2.60 -14.99
N PHE A 14 -5.84 1.39 -14.45
CA PHE A 14 -5.77 1.14 -13.01
C PHE A 14 -4.40 0.56 -12.66
N VAL A 15 -3.74 1.13 -11.66
CA VAL A 15 -2.42 0.68 -11.19
C VAL A 15 -2.50 0.44 -9.69
N GLU A 16 -2.36 -0.81 -9.28
CA GLU A 16 -2.35 -1.22 -7.89
C GLU A 16 -0.91 -1.24 -7.35
N VAL A 17 -0.65 -0.38 -6.38
CA VAL A 17 0.63 -0.32 -5.67
C VAL A 17 0.47 -0.97 -4.30
N HIS A 18 1.14 -2.09 -4.08
CA HIS A 18 1.19 -2.74 -2.77
C HIS A 18 2.35 -2.20 -1.95
N VAL A 19 2.05 -1.44 -0.91
CA VAL A 19 3.05 -1.05 0.09
C VAL A 19 3.22 -2.21 1.08
N ALA A 20 4.28 -2.99 0.91
CA ALA A 20 4.55 -4.24 1.61
C ALA A 20 5.45 -4.07 2.85
N THR A 21 5.35 -2.92 3.53
CA THR A 21 6.07 -2.66 4.79
C THR A 21 5.51 -3.54 5.91
N SER A 22 6.39 -4.10 6.75
CA SER A 22 5.96 -4.96 7.86
C SER A 22 5.06 -4.21 8.83
N ILE A 23 4.24 -4.97 9.55
CA ILE A 23 3.42 -4.41 10.62
C ILE A 23 4.31 -3.86 11.74
N GLU A 24 5.44 -4.50 12.03
CA GLU A 24 6.38 -4.07 13.06
C GLU A 24 6.92 -2.67 12.76
N GLU A 25 7.29 -2.38 11.51
CA GLU A 25 7.74 -1.05 11.11
C GLU A 25 6.59 -0.03 11.06
N CYS A 26 5.38 -0.45 10.69
CA CYS A 26 4.19 0.40 10.77
C CYS A 26 3.85 0.78 12.23
N GLU A 27 3.96 -0.17 13.15
CA GLU A 27 3.77 0.01 14.59
C GLU A 27 4.85 0.90 15.20
N ARG A 28 6.12 0.69 14.83
CA ARG A 28 7.23 1.52 15.30
C ARG A 28 7.05 2.99 14.90
N ARG A 29 6.50 3.24 13.71
CA ARG A 29 6.25 4.58 13.19
C ARG A 29 4.96 5.21 13.72
N ASP A 30 4.12 4.50 14.49
CA ASP A 30 2.74 4.87 14.88
C ASP A 30 2.56 6.31 15.41
N ARG A 31 2.54 7.29 14.50
CA ARG A 31 2.48 8.73 14.82
C ARG A 31 1.17 9.11 15.50
N LYS A 32 0.12 8.30 15.30
CA LYS A 32 -1.25 8.58 15.77
C LYS A 32 -1.64 7.74 16.98
N GLY A 33 -0.79 6.80 17.41
CA GLY A 33 -1.10 5.88 18.52
C GLY A 33 -2.19 4.85 18.17
N LEU A 34 -2.52 4.64 16.89
CA LEU A 34 -3.63 3.79 16.48
C LEU A 34 -3.32 2.32 16.68
N TYR A 35 -2.10 1.89 16.39
CA TYR A 35 -1.68 0.52 16.63
C TYR A 35 -1.64 0.21 18.12
N LYS A 36 -1.19 1.16 18.94
CA LYS A 36 -1.23 1.04 20.40
C LYS A 36 -2.67 0.84 20.90
N LEU A 37 -3.61 1.69 20.46
CA LEU A 37 -5.01 1.59 20.86
C LEU A 37 -5.67 0.29 20.38
N ALA A 38 -5.30 -0.20 19.19
CA ALA A 38 -5.76 -1.48 18.66
C ALA A 38 -5.21 -2.67 19.47
N ARG A 39 -3.93 -2.66 19.86
CA ARG A 39 -3.34 -3.68 20.76
C ARG A 39 -3.97 -3.67 22.15
N GLU A 40 -4.39 -2.50 22.64
CA GLU A 40 -5.16 -2.34 23.88
C GLU A 40 -6.64 -2.76 23.74
N GLY A 41 -7.10 -3.17 22.55
CA GLY A 41 -8.48 -3.60 22.30
C GLY A 41 -9.50 -2.46 22.24
N LYS A 42 -9.04 -1.20 22.21
CA LYS A 42 -9.92 -0.01 22.13
C LYS A 42 -10.42 0.26 20.72
N ILE A 43 -9.66 -0.16 19.72
CA ILE A 43 -10.08 -0.14 18.31
C ILE A 43 -10.34 -1.59 17.89
N LYS A 44 -11.60 -1.88 17.54
CA LYS A 44 -11.99 -3.18 16.98
C LYS A 44 -11.71 -3.18 15.47
N GLU A 45 -11.55 -4.37 14.91
CA GLU A 45 -11.44 -4.56 13.45
C GLU A 45 -10.25 -3.80 12.83
N PHE A 46 -9.13 -3.78 13.54
CA PHE A 46 -7.92 -3.11 13.10
C PHE A 46 -7.10 -4.03 12.19
N THR A 47 -6.97 -3.64 10.94
CA THR A 47 -6.24 -4.39 9.91
C THR A 47 -4.76 -4.57 10.29
N GLY A 48 -4.28 -5.82 10.22
CA GLY A 48 -2.95 -6.24 10.65
C GLY A 48 -2.87 -6.71 12.11
N ILE A 49 -3.83 -6.34 12.97
CA ILE A 49 -3.86 -6.79 14.38
C ILE A 49 -5.01 -7.77 14.61
N SER A 50 -6.26 -7.31 14.55
CA SER A 50 -7.43 -8.16 14.76
C SER A 50 -7.97 -8.72 13.46
N ASP A 51 -7.79 -7.98 12.36
CA ASP A 51 -8.28 -8.35 11.04
C ASP A 51 -7.10 -8.62 10.10
N PRO A 52 -7.10 -9.72 9.34
CA PRO A 52 -5.99 -10.03 8.46
C PRO A 52 -5.88 -9.02 7.31
N TYR A 53 -4.65 -8.65 6.96
CA TYR A 53 -4.39 -7.95 5.71
C TYR A 53 -4.22 -8.96 4.58
N GLU A 54 -5.13 -8.92 3.60
CA GLU A 54 -4.99 -9.72 2.38
C GLU A 54 -4.06 -9.01 1.40
N ALA A 55 -2.84 -9.52 1.23
CA ALA A 55 -1.90 -8.99 0.24
C ALA A 55 -2.42 -9.21 -1.20
N PRO A 56 -2.31 -8.20 -2.09
CA PRO A 56 -2.76 -8.34 -3.47
C PRO A 56 -1.88 -9.34 -4.23
N THR A 57 -2.50 -10.26 -4.95
CA THR A 57 -1.78 -11.30 -5.72
C THR A 57 -1.28 -10.83 -7.09
N LYS A 58 -1.79 -9.68 -7.58
CA LYS A 58 -1.51 -9.14 -8.91
C LYS A 58 -1.29 -7.62 -8.89
N ALA A 59 -0.55 -7.11 -7.90
CA ALA A 59 -0.17 -5.71 -7.89
C ALA A 59 0.80 -5.41 -9.04
N GLU A 60 0.62 -4.26 -9.70
CA GLU A 60 1.53 -3.80 -10.76
C GLU A 60 2.89 -3.38 -10.21
N LEU A 61 2.91 -2.91 -8.95
CA LEU A 61 4.12 -2.54 -8.22
C LEU A 61 3.99 -2.96 -6.75
N VAL A 62 5.06 -3.54 -6.21
CA VAL A 62 5.20 -3.80 -4.78
C VAL A 62 6.35 -2.92 -4.29
N VAL A 63 6.09 -2.12 -3.25
CA VAL A 63 7.07 -1.20 -2.65
C VAL A 63 7.24 -1.57 -1.20
N ASP A 64 8.49 -1.81 -0.79
CA ASP A 64 8.84 -1.85 0.62
C ASP A 64 9.42 -0.49 1.03
N THR A 65 8.94 0.06 2.14
CA THR A 65 9.37 1.36 2.69
C THR A 65 10.28 1.18 3.91
N GLU A 66 10.63 -0.06 4.25
CA GLU A 66 11.62 -0.35 5.28
C GLU A 66 13.01 0.03 4.82
N ASN A 67 13.70 0.87 5.58
CA ASN A 67 15.08 1.29 5.29
C ASN A 67 15.28 1.95 3.92
N VAL A 68 14.21 2.38 3.26
CA VAL A 68 14.21 3.06 1.97
C VAL A 68 13.63 4.47 2.15
N ASP A 69 14.24 5.43 1.47
CA ASP A 69 13.77 6.81 1.47
C ASP A 69 12.44 6.97 0.69
N VAL A 70 11.58 7.89 1.14
CA VAL A 70 10.28 8.12 0.53
C VAL A 70 10.37 8.58 -0.93
N ASP A 71 11.39 9.38 -1.28
CA ASP A 71 11.59 9.85 -2.64
C ASP A 71 11.99 8.69 -3.55
N HIS A 72 12.73 7.71 -3.03
CA HIS A 72 13.07 6.51 -3.77
C HIS A 72 11.82 5.65 -4.04
N CYS A 73 10.95 5.45 -3.05
CA CYS A 73 9.68 4.75 -3.23
C CYS A 73 8.77 5.48 -4.24
N ALA A 74 8.68 6.80 -4.17
CA ALA A 74 7.90 7.60 -5.12
C ALA A 74 8.48 7.49 -6.54
N HIS A 75 9.81 7.49 -6.68
CA HIS A 75 10.47 7.32 -7.97
C HIS A 75 10.15 5.95 -8.61
N GLN A 76 10.05 4.87 -7.83
CA GLN A 76 9.62 3.56 -8.35
C GLN A 76 8.20 3.61 -8.94
N VAL A 77 7.29 4.37 -8.33
CA VAL A 77 5.93 4.57 -8.86
C VAL A 77 5.99 5.30 -10.20
N VAL A 78 6.77 6.38 -10.30
CA VAL A 78 6.94 7.15 -11.54
C VAL A 78 7.51 6.27 -12.66
N LEU A 79 8.62 5.57 -12.40
CA LEU A 79 9.22 4.66 -13.37
C LEU A 79 8.25 3.57 -13.82
N LYS A 80 7.41 3.07 -12.91
CA LYS A 80 6.39 2.08 -13.27
C LYS A 80 5.37 2.67 -14.24
N LEU A 81 4.85 3.85 -13.96
CA LEU A 81 3.90 4.54 -14.83
C LEU A 81 4.50 4.85 -16.22
N GLU A 82 5.77 5.26 -16.26
CA GLU A 82 6.52 5.47 -17.51
C GLU A 82 6.66 4.16 -18.31
N SER A 83 7.05 3.07 -17.65
CA SER A 83 7.19 1.76 -18.30
C SER A 83 5.87 1.22 -18.88
N MET A 84 4.74 1.65 -18.30
CA MET A 84 3.39 1.31 -18.77
C MET A 84 2.88 2.26 -19.85
N GLY A 85 3.66 3.30 -20.21
CA GLY A 85 3.28 4.32 -21.17
C GLY A 85 2.11 5.20 -20.71
N LEU A 86 1.84 5.22 -19.41
CA LEU A 86 0.76 6.02 -18.82
C LEU A 86 1.17 7.47 -18.61
N ILE A 87 2.48 7.69 -18.47
CA ILE A 87 3.13 8.99 -18.48
C ILE A 87 4.35 8.88 -19.41
N GLY A 88 4.69 9.93 -20.16
CA GLY A 88 5.77 9.86 -21.14
C GLY A 88 6.20 11.20 -21.72
N HIS A 89 7.47 11.50 -21.42
CA HIS A 89 8.37 12.63 -21.76
C HIS A 89 7.93 14.05 -21.40
#